data_AF-A0A843CYB9-F1
#
_entry.id   AF-A0A843CYB9-F1
#
_cell.length_a   1.000
_cell.length_b   1.000
_cell.length_c   1.000
_cell.angle_alpha   90.00
_cell.angle_beta   90.00
_cell.angle_gamma   90.00
#
_symmetry.space_group_name_H-M   'P 1'
#
loop_
_entity.id
_entity.type
_entity.pdbx_description
1 polymer ?
#
loop_
_entity_poly.entity_id
_entity_poly.type
_entity_poly.pdbx_seq_one_letter_code
_entity_poly.pdbx_strand_id
1 'polypeptide(L)'
;MSLFRTVVKILLVVSLLAVLVQSGIVGNVIDSIFTDGAGRYTPEKPAVTTPDEQLPEKYYVRSYSWTYGGEDWSYSVSVPETTYKRCQNLDHRSRNWEQYTNDKSGRLYLSGLADLFVKDGKAAGHDDYDIVMNAVAFVQSLPYTSDDVTTGYDNYARYPLETLVDNGGD
;
A
#
# COMPACT_ATOMS: atom_id res chain seq x y z
N MET A 1 -29.37 -8.23 -19.85
CA MET A 1 -28.04 -7.68 -20.21
C MET A 1 -27.16 -7.26 -19.04
N SER A 2 -27.69 -7.08 -17.81
CA SER A 2 -26.90 -6.65 -16.63
C SER A 2 -26.10 -7.79 -15.98
N LEU A 3 -26.70 -8.97 -15.78
CA LEU A 3 -26.05 -10.11 -15.10
C LEU A 3 -24.79 -10.64 -15.82
N PHE A 4 -24.79 -10.62 -17.15
CA PHE A 4 -23.68 -11.11 -17.97
C PHE A 4 -22.43 -10.22 -17.82
N ARG A 5 -22.60 -8.91 -17.67
CA ARG A 5 -21.50 -7.96 -17.46
C ARG A 5 -20.84 -8.16 -16.09
N THR A 6 -21.63 -8.43 -15.06
CA THR A 6 -21.13 -8.68 -13.69
C THR A 6 -20.32 -9.97 -13.61
N VAL A 7 -20.81 -11.06 -14.22
CA VAL A 7 -20.10 -12.35 -14.21
C VAL A 7 -18.78 -12.28 -14.98
N VAL A 8 -18.75 -11.59 -16.12
CA VAL A 8 -17.51 -11.38 -16.90
C VAL A 8 -16.49 -10.53 -16.13
N LYS A 9 -16.94 -9.49 -15.40
CA LYS A 9 -16.06 -8.67 -14.54
C LYS A 9 -15.43 -9.49 -13.41
N ILE A 10 -16.21 -10.32 -12.72
CA ILE A 10 -15.71 -11.18 -11.63
C ILE A 10 -14.67 -12.18 -12.17
N LEU A 11 -14.93 -12.80 -13.33
CA LEU A 11 -14.00 -13.74 -13.95
C LEU A 11 -12.68 -13.07 -14.35
N LEU A 12 -12.72 -11.85 -14.89
CA LEU A 12 -11.50 -11.10 -15.27
C LEU A 12 -10.64 -10.72 -14.06
N VAL A 13 -11.25 -10.29 -12.94
CA VAL A 13 -10.52 -9.94 -11.71
C VAL A 13 -9.86 -11.18 -11.09
N VAL A 14 -10.56 -12.31 -11.06
CA VAL A 14 -10.01 -13.57 -10.54
C VAL A 14 -8.85 -14.08 -11.43
N SER A 15 -8.96 -13.93 -12.76
CA SER A 15 -7.87 -14.30 -13.67
C SER A 15 -6.65 -13.39 -13.55
N LEU A 16 -6.83 -12.07 -13.36
CA LEU A 16 -5.71 -11.13 -13.18
C LEU A 16 -4.95 -11.41 -11.87
N LEU A 17 -5.66 -11.72 -10.79
CA LEU A 17 -5.06 -12.12 -9.51
C LEU A 17 -4.27 -13.44 -9.64
N ALA A 18 -4.79 -14.42 -10.38
CA ALA A 18 -4.07 -15.68 -10.63
C ALA A 18 -2.77 -15.48 -11.45
N VAL A 19 -2.78 -14.57 -12.44
CA VAL A 19 -1.61 -14.25 -13.26
C VAL A 19 -0.52 -13.50 -12.46
N LEU A 20 -0.91 -12.66 -11.50
CA LEU A 20 0.04 -11.96 -10.62
C LEU A 20 0.74 -12.93 -9.64
N VAL A 21 0.06 -14.00 -9.21
CA VAL A 21 0.66 -15.06 -8.39
C VAL A 21 1.61 -15.96 -9.20
N GLN A 22 1.40 -16.12 -10.52
CA GLN A 22 2.23 -16.97 -11.38
C GLN A 22 3.41 -16.27 -12.07
N SER A 23 3.42 -14.93 -12.15
CA SER A 23 4.44 -14.21 -12.94
C SER A 23 5.76 -13.93 -12.20
N GLY A 24 5.89 -14.20 -10.90
CA GLY A 24 7.19 -14.20 -10.21
C GLY A 24 7.94 -12.85 -10.19
N ILE A 25 7.29 -11.73 -10.50
CA ILE A 25 7.94 -10.42 -10.70
C ILE A 25 8.47 -9.79 -9.39
N VAL A 26 8.12 -10.31 -8.21
CA VAL A 26 8.59 -9.75 -6.94
C VAL A 26 10.07 -10.10 -6.64
N GLY A 27 10.66 -11.09 -7.32
CA GLY A 27 12.00 -11.59 -6.98
C GLY A 27 13.20 -10.79 -7.51
N ASN A 28 13.07 -10.03 -8.59
CA ASN A 28 14.25 -9.61 -9.39
C ASN A 28 14.57 -8.10 -9.36
N VAL A 29 13.92 -7.30 -8.52
CA VAL A 29 14.19 -5.84 -8.43
C VAL A 29 15.20 -5.51 -7.32
N ILE A 30 15.50 -6.44 -6.42
CA ILE A 30 16.35 -6.19 -5.24
C ILE A 30 17.85 -6.36 -5.49
N ASP A 31 18.29 -7.04 -6.55
CA ASP A 31 19.72 -7.27 -6.82
C ASP A 31 20.44 -6.08 -7.49
N SER A 32 19.73 -5.14 -8.12
CA SER A 32 20.36 -4.07 -8.89
C SER A 32 20.69 -2.79 -8.10
N ILE A 33 20.38 -2.75 -6.79
CA ILE A 33 20.49 -1.51 -5.98
C ILE A 33 21.76 -1.51 -5.11
N PHE A 34 22.42 -2.65 -4.91
CA PHE A 34 23.57 -2.79 -4.00
C PHE A 34 24.83 -3.23 -4.72
N THR A 35 25.35 -2.41 -5.63
CA THR A 35 26.76 -2.53 -6.04
C THR A 35 27.34 -1.16 -6.31
N ASP A 36 27.89 -0.53 -5.27
CA ASP A 36 29.07 0.31 -5.44
C ASP A 36 29.81 0.52 -4.10
N GLY A 37 31.15 0.51 -4.16
CA GLY A 37 32.01 1.10 -3.13
C GLY A 37 32.72 0.13 -2.19
N ALA A 38 34.01 -0.11 -2.48
CA ALA A 38 34.92 -0.94 -1.72
C ALA A 38 35.30 -0.38 -0.33
N GLY A 39 35.36 -1.27 0.68
CA GLY A 39 36.02 -1.07 1.96
C GLY A 39 36.37 -2.42 2.58
N ARG A 40 37.65 -2.64 2.89
CA ARG A 40 38.18 -3.92 3.40
C ARG A 40 37.64 -4.22 4.79
N TYR A 41 36.71 -5.17 4.91
CA TYR A 41 36.41 -5.84 6.17
C TYR A 41 37.21 -7.14 6.25
N THR A 42 38.12 -7.22 7.22
CA THR A 42 38.68 -8.48 7.70
C THR A 42 37.54 -9.35 8.21
N PRO A 43 37.34 -10.59 7.71
CA PRO A 43 36.31 -11.46 8.26
C PRO A 43 36.74 -11.90 9.65
N GLU A 44 36.16 -11.29 10.68
CA GLU A 44 36.09 -11.95 11.97
C GLU A 44 35.27 -13.22 11.77
N LYS A 45 35.86 -14.36 12.17
CA LYS A 45 35.28 -15.71 12.11
C LYS A 45 33.79 -15.64 12.43
N PRO A 46 32.88 -16.05 11.51
CA PRO A 46 31.46 -16.04 11.80
C PRO A 46 31.22 -16.86 13.06
N ALA A 47 30.71 -16.21 14.11
CA ALA A 47 30.00 -16.94 15.15
C ALA A 47 28.92 -17.75 14.43
N VAL A 48 28.86 -19.05 14.69
CA VAL A 48 27.79 -19.90 14.18
C VAL A 48 26.51 -19.43 14.87
N THR A 49 25.83 -18.47 14.26
CA THR A 49 24.43 -18.20 14.55
C THR A 49 23.68 -19.35 13.90
N THR A 50 23.13 -20.21 14.74
CA THR A 50 22.01 -21.09 14.41
C THR A 50 21.06 -20.33 13.47
N PRO A 51 20.57 -20.91 12.35
CA PRO A 51 19.49 -20.29 11.58
C PRO A 51 18.35 -20.03 12.55
N ASP A 52 18.21 -18.77 12.97
CA ASP A 52 17.08 -18.30 13.73
C ASP A 52 15.86 -18.66 12.89
N GLU A 53 14.90 -19.33 13.50
CA GLU A 53 13.66 -19.73 12.86
C GLU A 53 12.90 -18.44 12.52
N GLN A 54 13.25 -17.82 11.39
CA GLN A 54 12.67 -16.57 10.94
C GLN A 54 11.21 -16.89 10.59
N LEU A 55 10.32 -16.70 11.57
CA LEU A 55 8.89 -16.90 11.39
C LEU A 55 8.47 -16.16 10.12
N PRO A 56 7.60 -16.78 9.29
CA PRO A 56 7.17 -16.16 8.05
C PRO A 56 6.58 -14.78 8.36
N GLU A 57 7.06 -13.74 7.67
CA GLU A 57 6.55 -12.39 7.84
C GLU A 57 5.05 -12.38 7.51
N LYS A 58 4.25 -11.81 8.42
CA LYS A 58 2.80 -11.68 8.24
C LYS A 58 2.49 -10.46 7.39
N TYR A 59 1.46 -10.56 6.56
CA TYR A 59 1.00 -9.49 5.68
C TYR A 59 -0.46 -9.12 5.94
N TYR A 60 -0.78 -7.84 5.80
CA TYR A 60 -2.13 -7.32 5.65
C TYR A 60 -2.42 -7.12 4.16
N VAL A 61 -3.39 -7.86 3.64
CA VAL A 61 -3.87 -7.71 2.27
C VAL A 61 -5.14 -6.88 2.30
N ARG A 62 -5.20 -5.85 1.44
CA ARG A 62 -6.37 -4.98 1.28
C ARG A 62 -6.69 -4.80 -0.19
N SER A 63 -7.98 -4.70 -0.47
CA SER A 63 -8.52 -4.45 -1.80
C SER A 63 -9.61 -3.39 -1.69
N TYR A 64 -9.55 -2.40 -2.57
CA TYR A 64 -10.47 -1.28 -2.65
C TYR A 64 -11.18 -1.28 -3.99
N SER A 65 -12.38 -0.73 -4.01
CA SER A 65 -13.13 -0.49 -5.23
C SER A 65 -13.96 0.78 -5.07
N TRP A 66 -13.90 1.65 -6.07
CA TRP A 66 -14.63 2.92 -6.07
C TRP A 66 -14.99 3.30 -7.51
N THR A 67 -15.80 4.33 -7.66
CA THR A 67 -16.23 4.83 -8.97
C THR A 67 -15.87 6.32 -9.09
N TYR A 68 -15.30 6.71 -10.23
CA TYR A 68 -15.03 8.10 -10.58
C TYR A 68 -15.12 8.26 -12.09
N GLY A 69 -15.65 9.40 -12.58
CA GLY A 69 -15.74 9.67 -14.02
C GLY A 69 -16.63 8.69 -14.82
N GLY A 70 -17.47 7.89 -14.15
CA GLY A 70 -18.24 6.81 -14.79
C GLY A 70 -17.47 5.50 -14.97
N GLU A 71 -16.26 5.40 -14.44
CA GLU A 71 -15.39 4.22 -14.48
C GLU A 71 -15.29 3.55 -13.11
N ASP A 72 -15.13 2.22 -13.12
CA ASP A 72 -14.87 1.43 -11.91
C ASP A 72 -13.35 1.30 -11.71
N TRP A 73 -12.88 1.71 -10.54
CA TRP A 73 -11.48 1.66 -10.16
C TRP A 73 -11.26 0.60 -9.09
N SER A 74 -10.08 0.00 -9.09
CA SER A 74 -9.70 -0.97 -8.06
C SER A 74 -8.22 -0.89 -7.74
N TYR A 75 -7.88 -1.14 -6.48
CA TYR A 75 -6.50 -1.18 -6.03
C TYR A 75 -6.33 -2.29 -5.00
N SER A 76 -5.21 -3.00 -5.03
CA SER A 76 -4.86 -3.97 -3.99
C SER A 76 -3.43 -3.75 -3.52
N VAL A 77 -3.23 -3.90 -2.21
CA VAL A 77 -1.93 -3.73 -1.57
C VAL A 77 -1.70 -4.84 -0.55
N SER A 78 -0.46 -5.30 -0.49
CA SER A 78 0.02 -6.24 0.52
C SER A 78 1.09 -5.53 1.36
N VAL A 79 0.79 -5.32 2.64
CA VAL A 79 1.63 -4.56 3.56
C VAL A 79 2.20 -5.51 4.61
N PRO A 80 3.52 -5.61 4.77
CA PRO A 80 4.08 -6.40 5.86
C PRO A 80 3.70 -5.82 7.22
N GLU A 81 3.37 -6.70 8.17
CA GLU A 81 2.98 -6.33 9.54
C GLU A 81 4.08 -5.50 10.21
N THR A 82 5.36 -5.77 9.90
CA THR A 82 6.52 -5.01 10.38
C THR A 82 6.45 -3.53 9.97
N THR A 83 6.00 -3.24 8.74
CA THR A 83 5.87 -1.88 8.24
C THR A 83 4.68 -1.19 8.88
N TYR A 84 3.53 -1.87 9.00
CA TYR A 84 2.36 -1.34 9.69
C TYR A 84 2.68 -0.98 11.16
N LYS A 85 3.30 -1.91 11.91
CA LYS A 85 3.75 -1.67 13.28
C LYS A 85 4.75 -0.53 13.38
N ARG A 86 5.62 -0.34 12.38
CA ARG A 86 6.53 0.80 12.35
C ARG A 86 5.76 2.13 12.27
N CYS A 87 4.73 2.22 11.43
CA CYS A 87 3.88 3.42 11.37
C CYS A 87 3.14 3.67 12.69
N GLN A 88 2.59 2.62 13.32
CA GLN A 88 1.93 2.72 14.64
C GLN A 88 2.86 3.19 15.76
N ASN A 89 4.18 3.05 15.60
CA ASN A 89 5.18 3.49 16.58
C ASN A 89 5.72 4.91 16.30
N LEU A 90 5.27 5.58 15.23
CA LEU A 90 5.59 6.99 14.97
C LEU A 90 4.78 7.90 15.91
N ASP A 91 5.05 9.21 15.88
CA ASP A 91 4.33 10.17 16.71
C ASP A 91 3.02 10.62 16.04
N HIS A 92 1.88 10.20 16.58
CA HIS A 92 0.53 10.57 16.10
C HIS A 92 -0.04 11.85 16.73
N ARG A 93 0.70 12.49 17.65
CA ARG A 93 0.25 13.70 18.36
C ARG A 93 0.83 14.98 17.78
N SER A 94 1.83 14.85 16.93
CA SER A 94 2.47 15.99 16.29
C SER A 94 1.51 16.68 15.33
N ARG A 95 1.45 18.01 15.45
CA ARG A 95 0.73 18.91 14.53
C ARG A 95 1.57 19.26 13.30
N ASN A 96 2.78 18.70 13.17
CA ASN A 96 3.58 18.86 11.98
C ASN A 96 3.07 17.90 10.91
N TRP A 97 2.08 18.34 10.13
CA TRP A 97 1.42 17.52 9.12
C TRP A 97 2.37 16.97 8.05
N GLU A 98 3.52 17.62 7.83
CA GLU A 98 4.55 17.17 6.89
C GLU A 98 5.12 15.79 7.24
N GLN A 99 5.07 15.37 8.51
CA GLN A 99 5.56 14.05 8.90
C GLN A 99 4.75 12.92 8.29
N TYR A 100 3.43 13.10 8.12
CA TYR A 100 2.53 12.07 7.60
C TYR A 100 2.69 11.89 6.09
N THR A 101 3.11 12.93 5.38
CA THR A 101 3.37 12.88 3.94
C THR A 101 4.81 12.47 3.60
N ASN A 102 5.77 12.70 4.51
CA ASN A 102 7.19 12.43 4.29
C ASN A 102 7.72 11.13 4.92
N ASP A 103 6.87 10.34 5.61
CA ASP A 103 7.30 9.03 6.12
C ASP A 103 7.71 8.10 4.97
N LYS A 104 8.99 7.73 4.96
CA LYS A 104 9.57 6.85 3.94
C LYS A 104 9.01 5.43 4.03
N SER A 105 8.55 5.02 5.21
CA SER A 105 8.08 3.67 5.48
C SER A 105 6.78 3.37 4.72
N GLY A 106 5.81 4.26 4.83
CA GLY A 106 4.53 4.17 4.12
C GLY A 106 4.66 4.47 2.63
N ARG A 107 5.56 5.37 2.25
CA ARG A 107 5.69 5.87 0.88
C ARG A 107 5.93 4.79 -0.18
N LEU A 108 6.66 3.71 0.15
CA LEU A 108 6.88 2.58 -0.78
C LEU A 108 5.58 1.85 -1.14
N TYR A 109 4.64 1.76 -0.22
CA TYR A 109 3.35 1.09 -0.45
C TYR A 109 2.33 2.05 -1.06
N LEU A 110 2.43 3.35 -0.74
CA LEU A 110 1.58 4.39 -1.30
C LEU A 110 1.95 4.76 -2.74
N SER A 111 3.20 4.52 -3.18
CA SER A 111 3.61 4.87 -4.54
C SER A 111 2.84 4.10 -5.61
N GLY A 112 2.44 2.85 -5.33
CA GLY A 112 1.60 2.09 -6.24
C GLY A 112 0.20 2.69 -6.43
N LEU A 113 -0.38 3.22 -5.35
CA LEU A 113 -1.66 3.92 -5.40
C LEU A 113 -1.53 5.29 -6.10
N ALA A 114 -0.45 6.02 -5.85
CA ALA A 114 -0.17 7.27 -6.58
C ALA A 114 0.05 7.02 -8.08
N ASP A 115 0.78 5.96 -8.42
CA ASP A 115 1.00 5.54 -9.80
C ASP A 115 -0.31 5.15 -10.49
N LEU A 116 -1.24 4.48 -9.79
CA LEU A 116 -2.57 4.19 -10.32
C LEU A 116 -3.28 5.48 -10.75
N PHE A 117 -3.34 6.49 -9.88
CA PHE A 117 -4.02 7.74 -10.23
C PHE A 117 -3.36 8.46 -11.40
N VAL A 118 -2.03 8.51 -11.43
CA VAL A 118 -1.31 9.28 -12.45
C VAL A 118 -1.20 8.52 -13.77
N LYS A 119 -0.73 7.28 -13.75
CA LYS A 119 -0.47 6.50 -14.98
C LYS A 119 -1.77 6.00 -15.58
N ASP A 120 -2.60 5.35 -14.78
CA ASP A 120 -3.83 4.74 -15.29
C ASP A 120 -4.89 5.81 -15.53
N GLY A 121 -4.92 6.87 -14.71
CA GLY A 121 -5.74 8.06 -14.98
C GLY A 121 -5.42 8.70 -16.33
N LYS A 122 -4.14 8.94 -16.62
CA LYS A 122 -3.72 9.46 -17.93
C LYS A 122 -4.07 8.51 -19.07
N ALA A 123 -3.94 7.20 -18.86
CA ALA A 123 -4.34 6.21 -19.85
C ALA A 123 -5.87 6.19 -20.10
N ALA A 124 -6.67 6.51 -19.09
CA ALA A 124 -8.12 6.71 -19.17
C ALA A 124 -8.53 8.08 -19.75
N GLY A 125 -7.56 8.97 -20.02
CA GLY A 125 -7.82 10.30 -20.57
C GLY A 125 -8.16 11.37 -19.52
N HIS A 126 -7.91 11.08 -18.24
CA HIS A 126 -8.07 12.07 -17.17
C HIS A 126 -7.01 13.18 -17.30
N ASP A 127 -7.44 14.42 -17.13
CA ASP A 127 -6.55 15.56 -16.93
C ASP A 127 -6.06 15.64 -15.46
N ASP A 128 -5.23 16.63 -15.15
CA ASP A 128 -4.69 16.79 -13.79
C ASP A 128 -5.80 17.03 -12.75
N TYR A 129 -6.91 17.68 -13.14
CA TYR A 129 -8.04 17.89 -12.26
C TYR A 129 -8.75 16.56 -11.96
N ASP A 130 -9.00 15.75 -12.99
CA ASP A 130 -9.62 14.43 -12.85
C ASP A 130 -8.75 13.46 -12.05
N ILE A 131 -7.42 13.53 -12.18
CA ILE A 131 -6.49 12.73 -11.38
C ILE A 131 -6.65 13.05 -9.89
N VAL A 132 -6.67 14.35 -9.54
CA VAL A 132 -6.85 14.79 -8.15
C VAL A 132 -8.23 14.41 -7.62
N MET A 133 -9.28 14.63 -8.41
CA MET A 133 -10.65 14.33 -8.01
C MET A 133 -10.91 12.81 -7.90
N ASN A 134 -10.24 11.99 -8.70
CA ASN A 134 -10.25 10.54 -8.54
C ASN A 134 -9.60 10.11 -7.23
N ALA A 135 -8.48 10.72 -6.84
CA ALA A 135 -7.86 10.47 -5.55
C ALA A 135 -8.77 10.88 -4.37
N VAL A 136 -9.50 12.00 -4.50
CA VAL A 136 -10.51 12.42 -3.52
C VAL A 136 -11.65 11.40 -3.46
N ALA A 137 -12.16 10.94 -4.60
CA ALA A 137 -13.23 9.93 -4.66
C ALA A 137 -12.81 8.60 -4.02
N PHE A 138 -11.56 8.19 -4.20
CA PHE A 138 -10.99 7.04 -3.50
C PHE A 138 -11.04 7.24 -1.98
N VAL A 139 -10.53 8.35 -1.46
CA VAL A 139 -10.55 8.63 -0.01
C VAL A 139 -11.98 8.64 0.53
N GLN A 140 -12.91 9.29 -0.19
CA GLN A 140 -14.32 9.35 0.19
C GLN A 140 -15.05 8.00 0.10
N SER A 141 -14.51 7.03 -0.65
CA SER A 141 -15.07 5.68 -0.71
C SER A 141 -14.74 4.84 0.52
N LEU A 142 -13.75 5.25 1.33
CA LEU A 142 -13.35 4.52 2.52
C LEU A 142 -14.41 4.66 3.63
N PRO A 143 -14.66 3.60 4.42
CA PRO A 143 -15.48 3.68 5.61
C PRO A 143 -14.98 4.74 6.59
N TYR A 144 -15.91 5.58 7.07
CA TYR A 144 -15.64 6.45 8.21
C TYR A 144 -15.54 5.61 9.49
N THR A 145 -14.44 5.74 10.23
CA THR A 145 -14.24 5.03 11.49
C THR A 145 -13.67 5.96 12.55
N SER A 146 -14.41 6.11 13.65
CA SER A 146 -13.99 6.95 14.79
C SER A 146 -12.76 6.37 15.51
N ASP A 147 -11.83 7.26 15.88
CA ASP A 147 -10.59 6.93 16.57
C ASP A 147 -10.79 6.33 17.97
N ASP A 148 -11.75 6.84 18.72
CA ASP A 148 -12.09 6.34 20.06
C ASP A 148 -12.47 4.86 20.04
N VAL A 149 -13.12 4.42 18.95
CA VAL A 149 -13.60 3.05 18.77
C VAL A 149 -12.49 2.12 18.27
N THR A 150 -11.54 2.64 17.49
CA THR A 150 -10.57 1.82 16.74
C THR A 150 -9.17 1.80 17.37
N THR A 151 -8.78 2.86 18.06
CA THR A 151 -7.44 3.00 18.67
C THR A 151 -7.49 3.16 20.20
N GLY A 152 -8.64 3.57 20.74
CA GLY A 152 -8.81 3.89 22.16
C GLY A 152 -8.25 5.25 22.57
N TYR A 153 -7.91 6.10 21.60
CA TYR A 153 -7.46 7.47 21.79
C TYR A 153 -8.39 8.46 21.06
N ASP A 154 -8.63 9.61 21.68
CA ASP A 154 -9.29 10.76 21.06
C ASP A 154 -8.25 11.53 20.21
N ASN A 155 -8.56 11.79 18.94
CA ASN A 155 -7.71 12.44 17.93
C ASN A 155 -6.39 11.70 17.60
N TYR A 156 -6.49 10.51 16.99
CA TYR A 156 -5.38 9.72 16.48
C TYR A 156 -5.19 9.95 14.97
N ALA A 157 -4.34 10.90 14.61
CA ALA A 157 -4.02 11.17 13.21
C ALA A 157 -3.26 9.98 12.59
N ARG A 158 -3.95 9.14 11.81
CA ARG A 158 -3.35 7.97 11.13
C ARG A 158 -2.36 8.40 10.05
N TYR A 159 -1.25 7.69 9.94
CA TYR A 159 -0.43 7.74 8.73
C TYR A 159 -1.21 7.16 7.55
N PRO A 160 -0.99 7.63 6.30
CA PRO A 160 -1.77 7.13 5.16
C PRO A 160 -1.68 5.62 4.95
N LEU A 161 -0.55 4.99 5.31
CA LEU A 161 -0.43 3.52 5.28
C LEU A 161 -1.32 2.84 6.33
N GLU A 162 -1.46 3.42 7.53
CA GLU A 162 -2.39 2.92 8.55
C GLU A 162 -3.82 3.03 8.06
N THR A 163 -4.23 4.15 7.45
CA THR A 163 -5.57 4.30 6.85
C THR A 163 -5.88 3.21 5.82
N LEU A 164 -4.88 2.84 4.99
CA LEU A 164 -5.04 1.71 4.07
C LEU A 164 -5.19 0.38 4.85
N VAL A 165 -4.27 0.07 5.76
CA VAL A 165 -4.33 -1.20 6.50
C VAL A 165 -5.62 -1.30 7.35
N ASP A 166 -6.09 -0.22 7.93
CA ASP A 166 -7.29 -0.19 8.77
C ASP A 166 -8.58 -0.07 7.95
N ASN A 167 -8.47 0.25 6.65
CA ASN A 167 -9.59 0.44 5.72
C ASN A 167 -10.59 1.50 6.22
N GLY A 168 -10.07 2.63 6.68
CA GLY A 168 -10.88 3.72 7.20
C GLY A 168 -10.12 4.69 8.09
N GLY A 169 -10.82 5.76 8.47
CA GLY A 169 -10.38 6.80 9.39
C GLY A 169 -11.46 7.86 9.56
N ASP A 170 -11.15 8.91 10.31
CA ASP A 170 -12.03 10.07 10.52
C ASP A 170 -11.58 11.34 9.75
#